data_AF-A0A669CF00-F1
#
_entry.id   AF-A0A669CF00-F1
#
_cell.length_a   1.000
_cell.length_b   1.000
_cell.length_c   1.000
_cell.angle_alpha   90.00
_cell.angle_beta   90.00
_cell.angle_gamma   90.00
#
_symmetry.space_group_name_H-M   'P 1'
#
loop_
_entity.id
_entity.type
_entity.pdbx_description
1 polymer ?
#
loop_
_entity_poly.entity_id
_entity_poly.type
_entity_poly.pdbx_seq_one_letter_code
_entity_poly.pdbx_strand_id
1 'polypeptide(L)'
;KTHNKHIFSVNFSDSVHKLFSKSGDVTRIIIGLDETKKTACGFCFVEYYTCADAEHALRFINGTRLDNSIIRTDWDASRMKAVRAQLPGII
;
A
#
# COMPACT_ATOMS: atom_id res chain seq x y z
N LYS A 1 24.71 -10.97 -8.44
CA LYS A 1 24.11 -9.63 -8.67
C LYS A 1 23.36 -9.75 -9.99
N THR A 2 22.04 -9.91 -10.03
CA THR A 2 21.11 -8.77 -10.00
C THR A 2 19.69 -9.33 -9.87
N HIS A 3 19.10 -9.08 -8.71
CA HIS A 3 17.67 -8.83 -8.50
C HIS A 3 16.68 -9.85 -9.08
N ASN A 4 16.48 -10.93 -8.30
CA ASN A 4 15.22 -11.68 -8.24
C ASN A 4 14.08 -10.70 -7.93
N LYS A 5 13.53 -10.06 -8.97
CA LYS A 5 12.20 -9.45 -8.94
C LYS A 5 11.21 -10.62 -8.97
N HIS A 6 11.12 -11.31 -7.85
CA HIS A 6 10.07 -12.30 -7.60
C HIS A 6 8.76 -11.52 -7.47
N ILE A 7 8.15 -11.24 -8.62
CA ILE A 7 6.80 -10.72 -8.77
C ILE A 7 5.85 -11.82 -8.27
N PHE A 8 5.67 -11.90 -6.95
CA PHE A 8 4.66 -12.76 -6.35
C PHE A 8 3.46 -11.88 -5.98
N SER A 9 2.31 -12.21 -6.58
CA SER A 9 1.02 -11.49 -6.57
C SER A 9 0.92 -10.24 -7.46
N VAL A 10 0.94 -10.46 -8.78
CA VAL A 10 0.78 -9.44 -9.83
C VAL A 10 -0.55 -8.65 -9.72
N ASN A 11 -1.60 -9.22 -9.10
CA ASN A 11 -2.93 -8.61 -9.06
C ASN A 11 -3.08 -7.52 -7.98
N PHE A 12 -2.48 -7.72 -6.82
CA PHE A 12 -2.68 -6.84 -5.67
C PHE A 12 -1.86 -5.54 -5.80
N SER A 13 -0.62 -5.64 -6.27
CA SER A 13 0.26 -4.49 -6.46
C SER A 13 -0.28 -3.49 -7.49
N ASP A 14 -0.85 -3.98 -8.60
CA ASP A 14 -1.41 -3.10 -9.63
C ASP A 14 -2.65 -2.36 -9.11
N SER A 15 -3.53 -3.09 -8.43
CA SER A 15 -4.75 -2.55 -7.82
C SER A 15 -4.44 -1.44 -6.81
N VAL A 16 -3.48 -1.67 -5.91
CA VAL A 16 -3.00 -0.67 -4.96
C VAL A 16 -2.34 0.49 -5.69
N HIS A 17 -1.42 0.25 -6.61
CA HIS A 17 -0.77 1.32 -7.35
C HIS A 17 -1.80 2.24 -8.03
N LYS A 18 -2.80 1.66 -8.70
CA LYS A 18 -3.88 2.39 -9.39
C LYS A 18 -4.81 3.10 -8.42
N LEU A 19 -5.05 2.54 -7.24
CA LEU A 19 -5.88 3.14 -6.21
C LEU A 19 -5.19 4.34 -5.55
N PHE A 20 -3.94 4.19 -5.12
CA PHE A 20 -3.16 5.26 -4.49
C PHE A 20 -2.78 6.36 -5.49
N SER A 21 -2.52 6.00 -6.76
CA SER A 21 -2.32 6.98 -7.83
C SER A 21 -3.56 7.84 -8.14
N LYS A 22 -4.77 7.45 -7.70
CA LYS A 22 -5.96 8.32 -7.81
C LYS A 22 -6.03 9.37 -6.70
N SER A 23 -5.37 9.13 -5.57
CA SER A 23 -5.40 10.03 -4.42
C SER A 23 -4.38 11.16 -4.51
N GLY A 24 -3.26 10.92 -5.21
CA GLY A 24 -2.23 11.91 -5.48
C GLY A 24 -0.95 11.30 -6.06
N ASP A 25 0.10 12.12 -6.17
CA ASP A 25 1.39 11.71 -6.72
C ASP A 25 2.20 10.90 -5.72
N VAL A 26 2.28 9.59 -5.99
CA VAL A 26 3.04 8.64 -5.20
C VAL A 26 4.51 8.67 -5.59
N THR A 27 5.40 8.92 -4.63
CA THR A 27 6.85 8.83 -4.81
C THR A 27 7.32 7.38 -4.80
N ARG A 28 6.86 6.58 -3.84
CA ARG A 28 7.32 5.19 -3.67
C ARG A 28 6.27 4.33 -2.98
N ILE A 29 6.11 3.09 -3.45
CA ILE A 29 5.28 2.06 -2.81
C ILE A 29 6.17 0.92 -2.35
N ILE A 30 6.02 0.53 -1.09
CA ILE A 30 6.75 -0.57 -0.45
C ILE A 30 5.70 -1.56 0.07
N ILE A 31 5.68 -2.78 -0.45
CA ILE A 31 4.74 -3.81 0.00
C ILE A 31 5.50 -4.76 0.92
N GLY A 32 4.99 -4.98 2.13
CA GLY A 32 5.55 -5.95 3.06
C GLY A 32 5.21 -7.36 2.58
N LEU A 33 6.19 -8.08 2.06
CA LEU A 33 6.05 -9.50 1.70
C LEU A 33 6.74 -10.33 2.77
N ASP A 34 6.08 -11.39 3.23
CA ASP A 34 6.70 -12.37 4.12
C ASP A 34 7.60 -13.32 3.30
N GLU A 35 8.88 -13.44 3.67
CA GLU A 35 9.86 -14.27 2.97
C GLU A 35 9.51 -15.76 3.04
N THR A 36 8.91 -16.18 4.15
CA THR A 36 8.56 -17.59 4.45
C THR A 36 7.30 -18.04 3.72
N LYS A 37 6.25 -17.20 3.71
CA LYS A 37 4.95 -17.57 3.10
C LYS A 37 4.82 -17.14 1.64
N LYS A 38 5.70 -16.27 1.12
CA LYS A 38 5.55 -15.61 -0.19
C LYS A 38 4.17 -14.98 -0.41
N THR A 39 3.48 -14.65 0.68
CA THR A 39 2.17 -14.02 0.69
C THR A 39 2.34 -12.61 1.23
N ALA A 40 1.64 -11.64 0.63
CA ALA A 40 1.65 -10.26 1.09
C ALA A 40 1.22 -10.23 2.56
N CYS A 41 2.03 -9.67 3.45
CA CYS A 41 1.86 -9.74 4.92
C CYS A 41 0.68 -8.89 5.43
N GLY A 42 -0.28 -8.56 4.57
CA GLY A 42 -1.44 -7.75 4.92
C GLY A 42 -1.11 -6.27 5.12
N PHE A 43 0.06 -5.77 4.68
CA PHE A 43 0.36 -4.35 4.77
C PHE A 43 1.23 -3.83 3.61
N CYS A 44 1.05 -2.55 3.30
CA CYS A 44 1.93 -1.78 2.43
C CYS A 44 2.15 -0.36 2.98
N PHE A 45 3.22 0.26 2.52
CA PHE A 45 3.61 1.62 2.82
C PHE A 45 3.68 2.39 1.53
N VAL A 46 2.99 3.52 1.47
CA VAL A 46 2.93 4.38 0.29
C VAL A 46 3.43 5.76 0.69
N GLU A 47 4.44 6.25 -0.01
CA GLU A 47 5.08 7.55 0.22
C GLU A 47 4.68 8.51 -0.88
N TYR A 48 4.21 9.69 -0.50
CA TYR A 48 3.74 10.75 -1.39
C TYR A 48 4.74 11.89 -1.47
N TYR A 49 4.66 12.68 -2.55
CA TYR A 49 5.47 13.88 -2.71
C TYR A 49 5.10 14.96 -1.69
N THR A 50 3.79 15.16 -1.45
CA THR A 50 3.27 16.13 -0.48
C THR A 50 2.51 15.43 0.66
N CYS A 51 2.48 16.07 1.83
CA CYS A 51 1.68 15.62 2.96
C CYS A 51 0.17 15.77 2.72
N ALA A 52 -0.23 16.71 1.86
CA ALA A 52 -1.63 16.89 1.47
C ALA A 52 -2.14 15.68 0.68
N ASP A 53 -1.34 15.17 -0.28
CA ASP A 53 -1.67 13.95 -1.04
C ASP A 53 -1.75 12.72 -0.12
N ALA A 54 -0.84 12.62 0.85
CA ALA A 54 -0.87 11.57 1.86
C ALA A 54 -2.14 11.64 2.71
N GLU A 55 -2.55 12.82 3.18
CA GLU A 55 -3.81 13.01 3.92
C GLU A 55 -5.02 12.63 3.06
N HIS A 56 -5.02 13.06 1.80
CA HIS A 56 -6.08 12.78 0.87
C HIS A 56 -6.22 11.28 0.63
N ALA A 57 -5.10 10.60 0.39
CA ALA A 57 -5.06 9.14 0.30
C ALA A 57 -5.53 8.46 1.58
N LEU A 58 -5.18 9.00 2.73
CA LEU A 58 -5.62 8.42 3.99
C LEU A 58 -7.13 8.56 4.16
N ARG A 59 -7.74 9.68 3.78
CA ARG A 59 -9.22 9.84 3.86
C ARG A 59 -9.97 9.08 2.76
N PHE A 60 -9.43 9.02 1.55
CA PHE A 60 -10.08 8.38 0.41
C PHE A 60 -9.89 6.87 0.40
N ILE A 61 -8.70 6.38 0.74
CA ILE A 61 -8.38 4.95 0.71
C ILE A 61 -8.80 4.26 2.01
N ASN A 62 -8.89 4.97 3.14
CA ASN A 62 -9.38 4.38 4.39
C ASN A 62 -10.85 4.02 4.27
N GLY A 63 -11.16 2.74 4.43
CA GLY A 63 -12.51 2.21 4.26
C GLY A 63 -12.84 1.82 2.81
N THR A 64 -11.92 1.96 1.87
CA THR A 64 -12.14 1.51 0.48
C THR A 64 -12.21 -0.02 0.42
N ARG A 65 -13.19 -0.53 -0.34
CA ARG A 65 -13.32 -1.96 -0.64
C ARG A 65 -12.42 -2.33 -1.81
N LEU A 66 -11.42 -3.17 -1.56
CA LEU A 66 -10.64 -3.83 -2.59
C LEU A 66 -10.92 -5.33 -2.55
N ASP A 67 -11.33 -5.89 -3.68
CA ASP A 67 -11.59 -7.33 -3.83
C ASP A 67 -12.51 -7.88 -2.72
N ASN A 68 -13.66 -7.21 -2.55
CA ASN A 68 -14.67 -7.51 -1.53
C ASN A 68 -14.26 -7.26 -0.07
N SER A 69 -13.08 -6.70 0.17
CA SER A 69 -12.48 -6.61 1.48
C SER A 69 -12.10 -5.16 1.82
N ILE A 70 -12.26 -4.74 3.10
CA ILE A 70 -12.03 -3.35 3.50
C ILE A 70 -10.55 -3.08 3.76
N ILE A 71 -9.96 -2.14 3.03
CA ILE A 71 -8.63 -1.61 3.30
C ILE A 71 -8.72 -0.52 4.37
N ARG A 72 -7.78 -0.53 5.32
CA ARG A 72 -7.62 0.54 6.30
C ARG A 72 -6.28 1.21 6.09
N THR A 73 -6.24 2.53 6.00
CA THR A 73 -4.99 3.29 5.93
C THR A 73 -4.81 4.12 7.19
N ASP A 74 -3.59 4.15 7.69
CA ASP A 74 -3.18 4.89 8.87
C ASP A 74 -1.91 5.72 8.58
N TRP A 75 -1.66 6.72 9.41
CA TRP A 75 -0.53 7.62 9.23
C TRP A 75 0.74 6.93 9.67
N ASP A 76 1.80 7.03 8.87
CA ASP A 76 3.08 6.52 9.32
C ASP A 76 3.72 7.54 10.29
N ALA A 77 3.71 7.24 11.59
CA ALA A 77 4.29 8.10 12.61
C ALA A 77 5.80 8.34 12.41
N SER A 78 6.49 7.47 11.66
CA SER A 78 7.92 7.61 11.35
C SER A 78 8.17 8.46 10.10
N ARG A 79 7.18 8.61 9.22
CA ARG A 79 7.26 9.38 7.98
C ARG A 79 5.99 10.20 7.75
N MET A 80 6.09 11.51 7.96
CA MET A 80 4.98 12.47 7.78
C MET A 80 4.33 12.48 6.38
N LYS A 81 4.99 11.92 5.37
CA LYS A 81 4.48 11.83 3.98
C LYS A 81 4.15 10.41 3.55
N ALA A 82 4.21 9.44 4.46
CA ALA A 82 3.89 8.06 4.17
C ALA A 82 2.61 7.62 4.88
N VAL A 83 1.87 6.74 4.21
CA VAL A 83 0.67 6.11 4.73
C VAL A 83 0.89 4.61 4.77
N ARG A 84 0.46 3.99 5.87
CA ARG A 84 0.48 2.54 6.07
C ARG A 84 -0.91 2.00 5.75
N ALA A 85 -1.03 1.18 4.71
CA ALA A 85 -2.28 0.50 4.39
C ALA A 85 -2.27 -0.92 4.93
N GLN A 86 -3.27 -1.25 5.76
CA GLN A 86 -3.60 -2.58 6.20
C GLN A 86 -4.60 -3.22 5.23
N LEU A 87 -4.27 -4.42 4.79
CA LEU A 87 -4.97 -5.20 3.80
C LEU A 87 -5.65 -6.39 4.49
N PRO A 88 -6.94 -6.60 4.22
CA PRO A 88 -7.69 -7.74 4.75
C PRO A 88 -7.24 -9.03 4.06
N GLY A 89 -7.03 -10.10 4.82
CA GLY A 89 -6.69 -11.43 4.26
C GLY A 89 -5.62 -12.25 4.97
N ILE A 90 -5.06 -11.80 6.10
CA ILE A 90 -4.23 -12.63 6.98
C ILE A 90 -4.75 -12.54 8.41
N ILE A 91 -5.67 -13.43 8.72
CA ILE A 91 -5.94 -13.99 10.05
C ILE A 91 -6.24 -15.47 9.84
#